data_AF-A0A6J0E3F8-F1
#
_entry.id   AF-A0A6J0E3F8-F1
#
_cell.length_a   1.000
_cell.length_b   1.000
_cell.length_c   1.000
_cell.angle_alpha   90.00
_cell.angle_beta   90.00
_cell.angle_gamma   90.00
#
_symmetry.space_group_name_H-M   'P 1'
#
loop_
_entity.id
_entity.type
_entity.pdbx_description
1 polymer ?
#
loop_
_entity_poly.entity_id
_entity_poly.type
_entity_poly.pdbx_seq_one_letter_code
_entity_poly.pdbx_strand_id
1 'polypeptide(L)'
;MQSHHQKHLRRFPEGKREKLEKEACSIPGIGKRMAEKILEILESGHLRKLDHISDSVPVLELFSNIWGAGTKTAQMWYHQGFRNLDDIRSLSSLTAQQAIGLKHYDDFLDRMPREEAAEIEQTVRLSAQAFNPGLLCVACGSYRRGKVTCGDVDVLITHPDGRSHQGIFSRLLDSLRQQGFLTDDLVSQEDNGQQQKYLGVCRLPGPGRRHRRLDIIVVPYSEFACALLYFTGSAHFNRSMRALAKTKGMSLSEHALSAAVVRNSQGVKVGSGRVLPTPTEKDVFRLLGLPYREPAERDW
;
A
#
# COMPACT_ATOMS: atom_id res chain seq x y z
N MET A 1 19.82 -31.31 -24.26
CA MET A 1 20.73 -32.14 -23.43
C MET A 1 20.22 -32.09 -22.00
N GLN A 2 19.64 -33.19 -21.53
CA GLN A 2 19.11 -33.35 -20.18
C GLN A 2 20.27 -33.43 -19.17
N SER A 3 20.40 -32.46 -18.27
CA SER A 3 21.41 -32.53 -17.20
C SER A 3 20.85 -33.22 -15.96
N HIS A 4 21.36 -34.43 -15.74
CA HIS A 4 21.28 -35.23 -14.52
C HIS A 4 21.58 -34.44 -13.23
N HIS A 5 20.56 -34.03 -12.46
CA HIS A 5 20.75 -33.60 -11.04
C HIS A 5 19.58 -33.99 -10.10
N GLN A 6 18.93 -35.14 -10.33
CA GLN A 6 18.02 -35.76 -9.34
C GLN A 6 18.58 -37.11 -8.89
N LYS A 7 19.57 -37.12 -8.01
CA LYS A 7 19.96 -38.31 -7.24
C LYS A 7 20.18 -37.92 -5.77
N HIS A 8 19.46 -38.63 -4.91
CA HIS A 8 19.42 -38.56 -3.43
C HIS A 8 18.39 -37.61 -2.80
N LEU A 9 17.12 -37.82 -3.11
CA LEU A 9 16.02 -37.46 -2.22
C LEU A 9 15.95 -38.48 -1.09
N ARG A 10 16.51 -38.14 0.08
CA ARG A 10 16.32 -38.90 1.32
C ARG A 10 14.82 -38.92 1.62
N ARG A 11 14.14 -40.04 1.39
CA ARG A 11 12.77 -40.25 1.91
C ARG A 11 12.79 -39.99 3.41
N PHE A 12 11.96 -39.06 3.86
CA PHE A 12 11.74 -38.85 5.29
C PHE A 12 11.15 -40.15 5.87
N PRO A 13 11.66 -40.66 7.00
CA PRO A 13 11.01 -41.76 7.72
C PRO A 13 9.55 -41.38 8.02
N GLU A 14 8.60 -42.32 7.87
CA GLU A 14 7.15 -42.04 7.94
C GLU A 14 6.74 -41.27 9.22
N GLY A 15 7.34 -41.57 10.37
CA GLY A 15 7.08 -40.84 11.62
C GLY A 15 7.62 -39.40 11.68
N LYS A 16 8.57 -39.02 10.82
CA LYS A 16 9.14 -37.67 10.75
C LYS A 16 8.25 -36.72 9.96
N ARG A 17 7.56 -37.22 8.93
CA ARG A 17 6.64 -36.44 8.10
C ARG A 17 5.42 -35.96 8.89
N GLU A 18 4.76 -36.87 9.61
CA GLU A 18 3.59 -36.52 10.43
C GLU A 18 3.94 -35.51 11.54
N LYS A 19 5.12 -35.64 12.14
CA LYS A 19 5.62 -34.69 13.12
C LYS A 19 5.80 -33.30 12.50
N LEU A 20 6.42 -33.22 11.32
CA LEU A 20 6.62 -31.95 10.59
C LEU A 20 5.30 -31.35 10.10
N GLU A 21 4.31 -32.17 9.72
CA GLU A 21 2.98 -31.68 9.36
C GLU A 21 2.27 -31.04 10.55
N LYS A 22 2.32 -31.70 11.71
CA LYS A 22 1.75 -31.18 12.96
C LYS A 22 2.46 -29.90 13.40
N GLU A 23 3.79 -29.87 13.29
CA GLU A 23 4.60 -28.68 13.57
C GLU A 23 4.24 -27.54 12.62
N ALA A 24 4.16 -27.78 11.31
CA ALA A 24 3.74 -26.76 10.34
C ALA A 24 2.32 -26.27 10.62
N CYS A 25 1.36 -27.16 10.91
CA CYS A 25 -0.01 -26.79 11.24
C CYS A 25 -0.13 -26.06 12.58
N SER A 26 0.87 -26.15 13.47
CA SER A 26 0.86 -25.41 14.74
C SER A 26 1.17 -23.91 14.55
N ILE A 27 1.72 -23.52 13.39
CA ILE A 27 2.01 -22.13 13.05
C ILE A 27 0.71 -21.43 12.65
N PRO A 28 0.30 -20.35 13.35
CA PRO A 28 -0.91 -19.59 13.00
C PRO A 28 -0.89 -19.13 11.54
N GLY A 29 -1.96 -19.43 10.81
CA GLY A 29 -2.08 -19.12 9.37
C GLY A 29 -1.69 -20.28 8.43
N ILE A 30 -1.08 -21.35 8.95
CA ILE A 30 -0.75 -22.54 8.16
C ILE A 30 -1.76 -23.64 8.46
N GLY A 31 -2.73 -23.81 7.56
CA GLY A 31 -3.64 -24.97 7.59
C GLY A 31 -3.05 -26.18 6.86
N LYS A 32 -3.75 -27.32 6.96
CA LYS A 32 -3.34 -28.60 6.34
C LYS A 32 -2.86 -28.47 4.88
N ARG A 33 -3.64 -27.77 4.04
CA ARG A 33 -3.30 -27.55 2.61
C ARG A 33 -2.00 -26.77 2.38
N MET A 34 -1.60 -25.91 3.31
CA MET A 34 -0.32 -25.19 3.23
C MET A 34 0.81 -26.05 3.79
N ALA A 35 0.58 -26.76 4.89
CA ALA A 35 1.52 -27.71 5.47
C ALA A 35 1.92 -28.81 4.46
N GLU A 36 0.95 -29.36 3.72
CA GLU A 36 1.20 -30.34 2.65
C GLU A 36 2.17 -29.81 1.58
N LYS A 37 2.06 -28.53 1.20
CA LYS A 37 2.97 -27.90 0.23
C LYS A 37 4.35 -27.64 0.80
N ILE A 38 4.44 -27.22 2.08
CA ILE A 38 5.72 -27.05 2.78
C ILE A 38 6.45 -28.38 2.83
N LEU A 39 5.75 -29.46 3.17
CA LEU A 39 6.30 -30.81 3.16
C LEU A 39 6.73 -31.23 1.77
N GLU A 40 5.94 -30.96 0.72
CA GLU A 40 6.34 -31.25 -0.66
C GLU A 40 7.67 -30.58 -1.03
N ILE A 41 7.86 -29.32 -0.65
CA ILE A 41 9.10 -28.58 -0.91
C ILE A 41 10.26 -29.16 -0.08
N LEU A 42 10.05 -29.45 1.20
CA LEU A 42 11.09 -30.04 2.05
C LEU A 42 11.48 -31.45 1.62
N GLU A 43 10.52 -32.23 1.12
CA GLU A 43 10.74 -33.59 0.67
C GLU A 43 11.38 -33.64 -0.70
N SER A 44 10.94 -32.82 -1.66
CA SER A 44 11.32 -32.91 -3.08
C SER A 44 12.26 -31.81 -3.56
N GLY A 45 12.46 -30.75 -2.78
CA GLY A 45 13.14 -29.52 -3.20
C GLY A 45 12.33 -28.66 -4.17
N HIS A 46 11.07 -29.03 -4.45
CA HIS A 46 10.25 -28.42 -5.50
C HIS A 46 8.76 -28.39 -5.11
N LEU A 47 7.97 -27.58 -5.81
CA LEU A 47 6.52 -27.57 -5.70
C LEU A 47 5.92 -27.79 -7.09
N ARG A 48 5.33 -28.97 -7.34
CA ARG A 48 4.76 -29.36 -8.64
C ARG A 48 3.71 -28.39 -9.16
N LYS A 49 3.01 -27.69 -8.26
CA LYS A 49 2.04 -26.66 -8.67
C LYS A 49 2.69 -25.54 -9.48
N LEU A 50 3.99 -25.27 -9.31
CA LEU A 50 4.73 -24.29 -10.08
C LEU A 50 4.90 -24.72 -11.55
N ASP A 51 4.97 -26.03 -11.83
CA ASP A 51 5.10 -26.58 -13.19
C ASP A 51 3.82 -26.41 -14.02
N HIS A 52 2.70 -26.09 -13.36
CA HIS A 52 1.40 -25.87 -13.98
C HIS A 52 0.97 -24.40 -13.93
N ILE A 53 1.91 -23.48 -13.65
CA ILE A 53 1.64 -22.05 -13.81
C ILE A 53 1.46 -21.78 -15.31
N SER A 54 0.36 -21.10 -15.65
CA SER A 54 0.09 -20.74 -17.04
C SER A 54 1.13 -19.75 -17.56
N ASP A 55 1.55 -19.91 -18.81
CA ASP A 55 2.41 -18.97 -19.54
C ASP A 55 1.80 -17.55 -19.64
N SER A 56 0.51 -17.40 -19.29
CA SER A 56 -0.13 -16.10 -19.17
C SER A 56 0.38 -15.28 -17.98
N VAL A 57 0.86 -15.92 -16.91
CA VAL A 57 1.18 -15.23 -15.64
C VAL A 57 2.23 -14.12 -15.82
N PRO A 58 3.37 -14.32 -16.51
CA PRO A 58 4.34 -13.25 -16.74
C PRO A 58 3.75 -12.05 -17.50
N VAL A 59 2.86 -12.30 -18.48
CA VAL A 59 2.22 -11.23 -19.26
C VAL A 59 1.17 -10.51 -18.41
N LEU A 60 0.39 -11.24 -17.62
CA LEU A 60 -0.58 -10.65 -16.71
C LEU A 60 0.10 -9.79 -15.65
N GLU A 61 1.25 -10.23 -15.12
CA GLU A 61 2.07 -9.46 -14.20
C GLU A 61 2.60 -8.18 -14.86
N LEU A 62 3.20 -8.31 -16.06
CA LEU A 62 3.69 -7.19 -16.87
C LEU A 62 2.61 -6.10 -17.03
N PHE A 63 1.39 -6.50 -17.39
CA PHE A 63 0.26 -5.58 -17.56
C PHE A 63 -0.27 -5.02 -16.25
N SER A 64 -0.33 -5.83 -15.18
CA SER A 64 -0.82 -5.37 -13.87
C SER A 64 0.12 -4.39 -13.17
N ASN A 65 1.37 -4.33 -13.60
CA ASN A 65 2.35 -3.35 -13.15
C ASN A 65 2.15 -1.96 -13.78
N ILE A 66 1.32 -1.84 -14.83
CA ILE A 66 0.91 -0.53 -15.35
C ILE A 66 -0.02 0.12 -14.31
N TRP A 67 0.36 1.28 -13.79
CA TRP A 67 -0.47 1.98 -12.82
C TRP A 67 -1.87 2.27 -13.39
N GLY A 68 -2.92 1.92 -12.65
CA GLY A 68 -4.31 2.02 -13.12
C GLY A 68 -4.82 0.78 -13.89
N ALA A 69 -3.99 -0.25 -14.08
CA ALA A 69 -4.40 -1.54 -14.64
C ALA A 69 -4.38 -2.65 -13.57
N GLY A 70 -5.57 -3.07 -13.14
CA GLY A 70 -5.70 -4.21 -12.23
C GLY A 70 -5.71 -5.56 -12.94
N THR A 71 -5.86 -6.64 -12.17
CA THR A 71 -5.93 -8.02 -12.68
C THR A 71 -6.99 -8.21 -13.78
N LYS A 72 -8.15 -7.55 -13.66
CA LYS A 72 -9.21 -7.61 -14.68
C LYS A 72 -8.79 -6.97 -16.01
N THR A 73 -8.13 -5.81 -15.95
CA THR A 73 -7.63 -5.11 -17.15
C THR A 73 -6.52 -5.92 -17.82
N ALA A 74 -5.57 -6.42 -17.04
CA ALA A 74 -4.50 -7.29 -17.53
C ALA A 74 -5.06 -8.55 -18.21
N GLN A 75 -6.06 -9.20 -17.60
CA GLN A 75 -6.74 -10.34 -18.22
C GLN A 75 -7.44 -9.94 -19.51
N MET A 76 -8.19 -8.83 -19.54
CA MET A 76 -8.86 -8.35 -20.75
C MET A 76 -7.87 -8.15 -21.90
N TRP A 77 -6.76 -7.44 -21.68
CA TRP A 77 -5.70 -7.23 -22.68
C TRP A 77 -5.07 -8.54 -23.14
N TYR A 78 -4.82 -9.46 -22.22
CA TYR A 78 -4.31 -10.78 -22.57
C TYR A 78 -5.28 -11.56 -23.48
N HIS A 79 -6.59 -11.54 -23.19
CA HIS A 79 -7.60 -12.20 -24.01
C HIS A 79 -7.75 -11.53 -25.40
N GLN A 80 -7.44 -10.24 -25.52
CA GLN A 80 -7.39 -9.52 -26.80
C GLN A 80 -6.14 -9.85 -27.63
N GLY A 81 -5.21 -10.64 -27.09
CA GLY A 81 -4.02 -11.10 -27.81
C GLY A 81 -2.74 -10.32 -27.48
N PHE A 82 -2.79 -9.31 -26.62
CA PHE A 82 -1.61 -8.53 -26.25
C PHE A 82 -0.67 -9.34 -25.36
N ARG A 83 0.65 -9.20 -25.59
CA ARG A 83 1.70 -9.95 -24.92
C ARG A 83 2.84 -9.09 -24.38
N ASN A 84 2.99 -7.84 -24.84
CA ASN A 84 4.07 -6.94 -24.43
C ASN A 84 3.58 -5.50 -24.27
N LEU A 85 4.44 -4.60 -23.76
CA LEU A 85 4.07 -3.20 -23.51
C LEU A 85 3.87 -2.39 -24.80
N ASP A 86 4.54 -2.73 -25.92
CA ASP A 86 4.36 -2.05 -27.20
C ASP A 86 2.96 -2.30 -27.78
N ASP A 87 2.43 -3.51 -27.59
CA ASP A 87 1.04 -3.82 -27.92
C ASP A 87 0.08 -2.87 -27.19
N ILE A 88 0.34 -2.62 -25.90
CA ILE A 88 -0.47 -1.70 -25.08
C ILE A 88 -0.28 -0.24 -25.49
N ARG A 89 0.94 0.19 -25.86
CA ARG A 89 1.20 1.56 -26.36
C ARG A 89 0.41 1.90 -27.62
N SER A 90 0.08 0.89 -28.43
CA SER A 90 -0.71 1.07 -29.65
C SER A 90 -2.22 1.23 -29.42
N LEU A 91 -2.70 1.00 -28.19
CA LEU A 91 -4.11 1.11 -27.85
C LEU A 91 -4.59 2.56 -27.78
N SER A 92 -5.71 2.86 -28.45
CA SER A 92 -6.41 4.14 -28.35
C SER A 92 -7.28 4.27 -27.10
N SER A 93 -7.51 3.18 -26.35
CA SER A 93 -8.51 3.08 -25.29
C SER A 93 -7.94 3.10 -23.86
N LEU A 94 -6.68 3.51 -23.68
CA LEU A 94 -6.10 3.66 -22.34
C LEU A 94 -6.79 4.77 -21.57
N THR A 95 -7.07 4.54 -20.29
CA THR A 95 -7.47 5.64 -19.41
C THR A 95 -6.31 6.61 -19.23
N ALA A 96 -6.58 7.87 -18.87
CA ALA A 96 -5.52 8.86 -18.61
C ALA A 96 -4.49 8.35 -17.58
N GLN A 97 -4.98 7.67 -16.55
CA GLN A 97 -4.16 7.03 -15.52
C GLN A 97 -3.27 5.92 -16.07
N GLN A 98 -3.80 5.04 -16.92
CA GLN A 98 -3.04 3.97 -17.54
C GLN A 98 -2.00 4.49 -18.53
N ALA A 99 -2.32 5.57 -19.26
CA ALA A 99 -1.35 6.22 -20.15
C ALA A 99 -0.16 6.79 -19.36
N ILE A 100 -0.41 7.46 -18.22
CA ILE A 100 0.66 7.93 -17.32
C ILE A 100 1.42 6.74 -16.71
N GLY A 101 0.72 5.70 -16.26
CA GLY A 101 1.33 4.48 -15.74
C GLY A 101 2.24 3.78 -16.75
N LEU A 102 1.88 3.80 -18.04
CA LEU A 102 2.68 3.25 -19.12
C LEU A 102 3.86 4.15 -19.50
N LYS A 103 3.67 5.47 -19.46
CA LYS A 103 4.73 6.49 -19.66
C LYS A 103 5.86 6.33 -18.64
N HIS A 104 5.52 6.05 -17.38
CA HIS A 104 6.47 5.96 -16.26
C HIS A 104 6.65 4.54 -15.73
N TYR A 105 6.42 3.52 -16.56
CA TYR A 105 6.39 2.11 -16.15
C TYR A 105 7.63 1.68 -15.35
N ASP A 106 8.82 1.90 -15.92
CA ASP A 106 10.08 1.53 -15.28
C ASP A 106 10.40 2.41 -14.06
N ASP A 107 9.93 3.66 -14.04
CA ASP A 107 10.10 4.61 -12.94
C ASP A 107 9.26 4.21 -11.72
N PHE A 108 8.05 3.69 -11.92
CA PHE A 108 7.15 3.27 -10.84
C PHE A 108 7.46 1.88 -10.27
N LEU A 109 8.15 1.03 -11.04
CA LEU A 109 8.64 -0.25 -10.54
C LEU A 109 9.90 -0.11 -9.69
N ASP A 110 10.64 0.98 -9.88
CA ASP A 110 11.86 1.26 -9.14
C ASP A 110 11.58 1.78 -7.73
N ARG A 111 12.45 1.40 -6.78
CA ARG A 111 12.40 1.92 -5.42
C ARG A 111 13.43 3.03 -5.25
N MET A 112 13.03 4.13 -4.61
CA MET A 112 13.94 5.22 -4.28
C MET A 112 14.67 4.98 -2.96
N PRO A 113 15.90 5.48 -2.79
CA PRO A 113 16.55 5.58 -1.49
C PRO A 113 15.72 6.42 -0.52
N ARG A 114 15.81 6.12 0.78
CA ARG A 114 15.10 6.86 1.83
C ARG A 114 15.44 8.36 1.82
N GLU A 115 16.67 8.70 1.48
CA GLU A 115 17.18 10.07 1.42
C GLU A 115 16.45 10.86 0.33
N GLU A 116 16.19 10.25 -0.82
CA GLU A 116 15.40 10.85 -1.92
C GLU A 116 13.95 11.09 -1.46
N ALA A 117 13.36 10.14 -0.71
CA ALA A 117 12.03 10.33 -0.14
C ALA A 117 11.98 11.49 0.88
N ALA A 118 13.05 11.70 1.65
CA ALA A 118 13.18 12.84 2.56
C ALA A 118 13.26 14.18 1.80
N GLU A 119 13.99 14.23 0.68
CA GLU A 119 14.05 15.43 -0.19
C GLU A 119 12.66 15.78 -0.77
N ILE A 120 11.91 14.77 -1.23
CA ILE A 120 10.54 14.92 -1.74
C ILE A 120 9.62 15.46 -0.65
N GLU A 121 9.64 14.86 0.54
CA GLU A 121 8.81 15.30 1.64
C GLU A 121 9.17 16.72 2.09
N GLN A 122 10.45 17.05 2.16
CA GLN A 122 10.91 18.40 2.47
C GLN A 122 10.43 19.43 1.44
N THR A 123 10.41 19.07 0.16
CA THR A 123 9.87 19.93 -0.91
C THR A 123 8.39 20.24 -0.68
N VAL A 124 7.59 19.20 -0.38
CA VAL A 124 6.16 19.37 -0.07
C VAL A 124 5.96 20.19 1.20
N ARG A 125 6.74 19.92 2.26
CA ARG A 125 6.68 20.66 3.53
C ARG A 125 6.97 22.14 3.33
N LEU A 126 8.05 22.49 2.66
CA LEU A 126 8.44 23.89 2.43
C LEU A 126 7.36 24.63 1.63
N SER A 127 6.83 24.02 0.58
CA SER A 127 5.75 24.61 -0.22
C SER A 127 4.45 24.76 0.58
N ALA A 128 4.11 23.82 1.46
CA ALA A 128 2.95 23.94 2.35
C ALA A 128 3.15 25.05 3.40
N GLN A 129 4.30 25.07 4.06
CA GLN A 129 4.61 26.02 5.13
C GLN A 129 4.80 27.46 4.64
N ALA A 130 5.09 27.66 3.35
CA ALA A 130 5.08 28.98 2.72
C ALA A 130 3.69 29.66 2.79
N PHE A 131 2.59 28.89 2.79
CA PHE A 131 1.24 29.42 2.97
C PHE A 131 0.88 29.60 4.44
N ASN A 132 1.28 28.66 5.29
CA ASN A 132 1.04 28.70 6.72
C ASN A 132 2.11 27.90 7.48
N PRO A 133 3.01 28.56 8.24
CA PRO A 133 4.06 27.89 9.02
C PRO A 133 3.55 26.90 10.08
N GLY A 134 2.29 27.00 10.50
CA GLY A 134 1.66 26.09 11.46
C GLY A 134 1.22 24.75 10.86
N LEU A 135 1.33 24.57 9.53
CA LEU A 135 1.03 23.29 8.89
C LEU A 135 2.04 22.21 9.30
N LEU A 136 1.49 21.08 9.72
CA LEU A 136 2.25 19.89 10.06
C LEU A 136 2.27 18.95 8.85
N CYS A 137 3.47 18.65 8.33
CA CYS A 137 3.69 17.71 7.23
C CYS A 137 4.55 16.53 7.71
N VAL A 138 4.07 15.31 7.46
CA VAL A 138 4.70 14.07 7.93
C VAL A 138 4.76 13.05 6.79
N ALA A 139 5.97 12.64 6.38
CA ALA A 139 6.12 11.44 5.56
C ALA A 139 5.67 10.20 6.33
N CYS A 140 4.83 9.40 5.70
CA CYS A 140 4.20 8.19 6.21
C CYS A 140 4.75 6.96 5.46
N GLY A 141 3.93 5.94 5.27
CA GLY A 141 4.27 4.76 4.48
C GLY A 141 5.54 4.04 4.92
N SER A 142 6.24 3.48 3.93
CA SER A 142 7.51 2.78 4.14
C SER A 142 8.59 3.69 4.74
N TYR A 143 8.54 4.99 4.46
CA TYR A 143 9.43 5.98 5.07
C TYR A 143 9.23 6.03 6.58
N ARG A 144 8.01 6.23 7.08
CA ARG A 144 7.77 6.29 8.54
C ARG A 144 8.06 4.96 9.26
N ARG A 145 7.93 3.83 8.56
CA ARG A 145 8.32 2.50 9.08
C ARG A 145 9.83 2.22 9.06
N GLY A 146 10.66 3.19 8.68
CA GLY A 146 12.12 3.07 8.76
C GLY A 146 12.76 2.23 7.65
N LYS A 147 12.08 2.01 6.51
CA LYS A 147 12.69 1.30 5.38
C LYS A 147 13.80 2.13 4.74
N VAL A 148 14.83 1.42 4.28
CA VAL A 148 15.99 2.00 3.56
C VAL A 148 15.67 2.42 2.13
N THR A 149 14.63 1.82 1.53
CA THR A 149 14.09 2.23 0.24
C THR A 149 12.57 2.38 0.31
N CYS A 150 12.01 3.26 -0.51
CA CYS A 150 10.58 3.58 -0.59
C CYS A 150 10.07 3.35 -2.03
N GLY A 151 8.83 2.91 -2.20
CA GLY A 151 8.23 2.78 -3.55
C GLY A 151 7.63 4.11 -4.02
N ASP A 152 7.02 4.81 -3.08
CA ASP A 152 6.37 6.12 -3.20
C ASP A 152 6.69 6.96 -1.96
N VAL A 153 6.27 8.22 -2.00
CA VAL A 153 6.29 9.12 -0.84
C VAL A 153 4.87 9.49 -0.46
N ASP A 154 4.52 9.17 0.77
CA ASP A 154 3.22 9.40 1.38
C ASP A 154 3.32 10.62 2.31
N VAL A 155 2.82 11.80 1.94
CA VAL A 155 2.85 13.01 2.79
C VAL A 155 1.47 13.30 3.38
N LEU A 156 1.35 13.16 4.71
CA LEU A 156 0.17 13.55 5.46
C LEU A 156 0.32 14.99 5.95
N ILE A 157 -0.70 15.82 5.72
CA ILE A 157 -0.73 17.22 6.10
C ILE A 157 -1.96 17.49 6.98
N THR A 158 -1.75 18.25 8.06
CA THR A 158 -2.83 18.75 8.92
C THR A 158 -2.45 20.09 9.56
N HIS A 159 -3.35 20.68 10.32
CA HIS A 159 -3.06 21.87 11.13
C HIS A 159 -3.66 21.73 12.55
N PRO A 160 -2.90 21.95 13.63
CA PRO A 160 -3.35 21.73 15.01
C PRO A 160 -4.61 22.50 15.45
N ASP A 161 -4.90 23.64 14.83
CA ASP A 161 -6.12 24.42 15.11
C ASP A 161 -7.43 23.77 14.60
N GLY A 162 -7.32 22.68 13.82
CA GLY A 162 -8.46 21.99 13.23
C GLY A 162 -9.19 22.74 12.11
N ARG A 163 -8.67 23.90 11.65
CA ARG A 163 -9.33 24.77 10.65
C ARG A 163 -8.42 25.17 9.50
N SER A 164 -7.16 25.53 9.76
CA SER A 164 -6.23 26.08 8.76
C SER A 164 -5.74 25.06 7.71
N HIS A 165 -6.15 23.79 7.81
CA HIS A 165 -5.98 22.80 6.75
C HIS A 165 -6.95 23.02 5.58
N GLN A 166 -8.04 23.77 5.78
CA GLN A 166 -9.07 23.98 4.74
C GLN A 166 -8.54 24.87 3.60
N GLY A 167 -8.83 24.48 2.35
CA GLY A 167 -8.48 25.28 1.17
C GLY A 167 -6.97 25.41 0.89
N ILE A 168 -6.12 24.60 1.53
CA ILE A 168 -4.67 24.57 1.22
C ILE A 168 -4.37 23.67 0.02
N PHE A 169 -5.21 22.66 -0.23
CA PHE A 169 -4.89 21.55 -1.11
C PHE A 169 -4.65 22.00 -2.56
N SER A 170 -5.61 22.71 -3.17
CA SER A 170 -5.45 23.24 -4.53
C SER A 170 -4.24 24.19 -4.65
N ARG A 171 -4.10 25.13 -3.71
CA ARG A 171 -2.98 26.09 -3.68
C ARG A 171 -1.62 25.40 -3.56
N LEU A 172 -1.52 24.35 -2.76
CA LEU A 172 -0.31 23.55 -2.62
C LEU A 172 0.03 22.84 -3.93
N LEU A 173 -0.93 22.17 -4.55
CA LEU A 173 -0.70 21.49 -5.82
C LEU A 173 -0.32 22.47 -6.92
N ASP A 174 -0.97 23.63 -6.98
CA ASP A 174 -0.64 24.68 -7.97
C ASP A 174 0.78 25.23 -7.78
N SER A 175 1.20 25.46 -6.53
CA SER A 175 2.57 25.88 -6.23
C SER A 175 3.60 24.83 -6.65
N LEU A 176 3.36 23.55 -6.33
CA LEU A 176 4.27 22.47 -6.72
C LEU A 176 4.30 22.25 -8.25
N ARG A 177 3.19 22.48 -8.96
CA ARG A 177 3.15 22.47 -10.44
C ARG A 177 3.93 23.64 -11.03
N GLN A 178 3.77 24.86 -10.49
CA GLN A 178 4.48 26.05 -10.95
C GLN A 178 6.00 25.93 -10.76
N GLN A 179 6.44 25.22 -9.72
CA GLN A 179 7.85 24.87 -9.49
C GLN A 179 8.37 23.78 -10.46
N GLY A 180 7.50 23.18 -11.27
CA GLY A 180 7.83 22.05 -12.14
C GLY A 180 8.10 20.74 -11.37
N PHE A 181 7.72 20.68 -10.09
CA PHE A 181 7.94 19.51 -9.24
C PHE A 181 6.92 18.40 -9.52
N LEU A 182 5.64 18.75 -9.66
CA LEU A 182 4.61 17.82 -10.13
C LEU A 182 4.60 17.77 -11.65
N THR A 183 4.65 16.57 -12.22
CA THR A 183 4.78 16.35 -13.67
C THR A 183 3.55 15.73 -14.31
N ASP A 184 2.82 14.89 -13.58
CA ASP A 184 1.60 14.22 -14.06
C ASP A 184 0.65 13.95 -12.87
N ASP A 185 -0.65 14.02 -13.12
CA ASP A 185 -1.70 13.81 -12.12
C ASP A 185 -2.44 12.50 -12.40
N LEU A 186 -2.44 11.57 -11.44
CA LEU A 186 -3.19 10.31 -11.55
C LEU A 186 -4.61 10.48 -10.97
N VAL A 187 -4.69 11.08 -9.79
CA VAL A 187 -5.91 11.49 -9.11
C VAL A 187 -5.68 12.89 -8.55
N SER A 188 -6.25 13.90 -9.21
CA SER A 188 -6.02 15.31 -8.88
C SER A 188 -6.86 15.79 -7.69
N GLN A 189 -8.04 15.22 -7.46
CA GLN A 189 -8.86 15.50 -6.29
C GLN A 189 -9.90 14.39 -6.07
N GLU A 190 -9.72 13.61 -5.00
CA GLU A 190 -10.82 12.84 -4.41
C GLU A 190 -11.20 13.49 -3.08
N ASP A 191 -12.41 14.05 -3.03
CA ASP A 191 -13.01 14.53 -1.79
C ASP A 191 -13.70 13.33 -1.11
N ASN A 192 -13.10 12.83 -0.03
CA ASN A 192 -13.68 11.79 0.82
C ASN A 192 -14.06 12.39 2.17
N GLY A 193 -15.17 13.14 2.18
CA GLY A 193 -15.58 13.92 3.34
C GLY A 193 -14.70 15.14 3.54
N GLN A 194 -14.03 15.25 4.70
CA GLN A 194 -13.09 16.34 5.02
C GLN A 194 -11.65 16.04 4.57
N GLN A 195 -11.39 14.82 4.09
CA GLN A 195 -10.09 14.41 3.60
C GLN A 195 -9.98 14.71 2.10
N GLN A 196 -8.88 15.34 1.72
CA GLN A 196 -8.53 15.57 0.31
C GLN A 196 -7.29 14.74 -0.03
N LYS A 197 -7.33 14.04 -1.16
CA LYS A 197 -6.27 13.14 -1.60
C LYS A 197 -5.80 13.48 -3.00
N TYR A 198 -4.48 13.57 -3.16
CA TYR A 198 -3.77 13.71 -4.41
C TYR A 198 -2.93 12.46 -4.62
N LEU A 199 -3.02 11.87 -5.80
CA LEU A 199 -2.08 10.85 -6.27
C LEU A 199 -1.44 11.39 -7.55
N GLY A 200 -0.13 11.60 -7.56
CA GLY A 200 0.54 12.02 -8.79
C GLY A 200 2.00 11.62 -8.91
N VAL A 201 2.67 12.31 -9.81
CA VAL A 201 4.04 12.04 -10.20
C VAL A 201 4.85 13.29 -9.96
N CYS A 202 5.95 13.14 -9.25
CA CYS A 202 6.88 14.22 -9.00
C CYS A 202 8.27 13.88 -9.51
N ARG A 203 9.11 14.89 -9.67
CA ARG A 203 10.52 14.71 -9.96
C ARG A 203 11.33 15.83 -9.30
N LEU A 204 12.32 15.45 -8.51
CA LEU A 204 13.29 16.40 -7.96
C LEU A 204 14.07 17.08 -9.10
N PRO A 205 14.50 18.34 -8.93
CA PRO A 205 15.31 19.02 -9.93
C PRO A 205 16.72 18.41 -10.04
N GLY A 206 17.35 18.63 -11.18
CA GLY A 206 18.73 18.22 -11.45
C GLY A 206 18.87 16.97 -12.33
N PRO A 207 20.08 16.74 -12.88
CA PRO A 207 20.35 15.59 -13.75
C PRO A 207 20.28 14.27 -12.98
N GLY A 208 19.88 13.20 -13.66
CA GLY A 208 19.84 11.84 -13.09
C GLY A 208 18.67 11.55 -12.14
N ARG A 209 17.72 12.48 -11.97
CA ARG A 209 16.51 12.26 -11.17
C ARG A 209 15.44 11.53 -11.98
N ARG A 210 14.81 10.53 -11.36
CA ARG A 210 13.71 9.74 -11.92
C ARG A 210 12.35 10.30 -11.48
N HIS A 211 11.30 10.00 -12.22
CA HIS A 211 9.95 10.31 -11.75
C HIS A 211 9.57 9.39 -10.60
N ARG A 212 8.97 9.94 -9.55
CA ARG A 212 8.56 9.22 -8.35
C ARG A 212 7.09 9.43 -8.08
N ARG A 213 6.45 8.41 -7.54
CA ARG A 213 5.08 8.50 -7.04
C ARG A 213 5.03 9.32 -5.76
N LEU A 214 4.06 10.24 -5.71
CA LEU A 214 3.81 11.10 -4.56
C LEU A 214 2.31 11.12 -4.26
N ASP A 215 1.99 10.81 -3.01
CA ASP A 215 0.64 10.84 -2.48
C ASP A 215 0.56 11.87 -1.37
N ILE A 216 -0.33 12.84 -1.53
CA ILE A 216 -0.56 13.90 -0.53
C ILE A 216 -1.97 13.75 0.01
N ILE A 217 -2.09 13.71 1.33
CA ILE A 217 -3.37 13.68 2.02
C ILE A 217 -3.45 14.85 2.98
N VAL A 218 -4.52 15.64 2.89
CA VAL A 218 -4.83 16.70 3.85
C VAL A 218 -6.03 16.26 4.70
N VAL A 219 -5.90 16.33 6.02
CA VAL A 219 -6.95 15.93 6.98
C VAL A 219 -7.20 16.97 8.07
N PRO A 220 -8.43 17.05 8.61
CA PRO A 220 -8.68 17.78 9.85
C PRO A 220 -7.91 17.14 11.02
N TYR A 221 -7.53 17.97 12.00
CA TYR A 221 -6.71 17.52 13.13
C TYR A 221 -7.37 16.43 13.98
N SER A 222 -8.71 16.43 14.04
CA SER A 222 -9.49 15.39 14.74
C SER A 222 -9.32 13.99 14.14
N GLU A 223 -8.96 13.89 12.86
CA GLU A 223 -8.74 12.61 12.16
C GLU A 223 -7.25 12.25 12.08
N PHE A 224 -6.35 13.15 12.50
CA PHE A 224 -4.91 13.04 12.27
C PHE A 224 -4.32 11.72 12.79
N ALA A 225 -4.71 11.25 13.98
CA ALA A 225 -4.17 10.00 14.52
C ALA A 225 -4.59 8.77 13.70
N CYS A 226 -5.85 8.69 13.28
CA CYS A 226 -6.36 7.60 12.46
C CYS A 226 -5.76 7.64 11.04
N ALA A 227 -5.62 8.84 10.48
CA ALA A 227 -5.01 9.05 9.17
C ALA A 227 -3.52 8.69 9.21
N LEU A 228 -2.79 9.12 10.25
CA LEU A 228 -1.37 8.79 10.44
C LEU A 228 -1.16 7.29 10.60
N LEU A 229 -2.01 6.60 11.38
CA LEU A 229 -1.95 5.15 11.54
C LEU A 229 -2.20 4.44 10.21
N TYR A 230 -3.25 4.85 9.48
CA TYR A 230 -3.60 4.32 8.17
C TYR A 230 -2.47 4.50 7.17
N PHE A 231 -1.98 5.73 7.01
CA PHE A 231 -1.02 6.08 5.98
C PHE A 231 0.39 5.56 6.31
N THR A 232 0.68 5.30 7.59
CA THR A 232 1.92 4.59 8.00
C THR A 232 1.90 3.11 7.59
N GLY A 233 0.75 2.44 7.70
CA GLY A 233 0.62 1.02 7.37
C GLY A 233 1.42 0.09 8.28
N SER A 234 1.82 -1.11 7.82
CA SER A 234 1.65 -1.65 6.47
C SER A 234 0.18 -1.92 6.09
N ALA A 235 -0.09 -2.20 4.81
CA ALA A 235 -1.42 -2.60 4.36
C ALA A 235 -1.93 -3.84 5.11
N HIS A 236 -1.06 -4.83 5.36
CA HIS A 236 -1.43 -6.01 6.15
C HIS A 236 -1.74 -5.62 7.60
N PHE A 237 -0.87 -4.83 8.25
CA PHE A 237 -1.08 -4.34 9.61
C PHE A 237 -2.43 -3.62 9.74
N ASN A 238 -2.77 -2.72 8.82
CA ASN A 238 -4.05 -2.03 8.79
C ASN A 238 -5.24 -2.99 8.67
N ARG A 239 -5.17 -4.00 7.78
CA ARG A 239 -6.24 -5.00 7.65
C ARG A 239 -6.42 -5.79 8.95
N SER A 240 -5.34 -6.19 9.61
CA SER A 240 -5.38 -6.89 10.90
C SER A 240 -5.99 -6.03 12.01
N MET A 241 -5.58 -4.76 12.12
CA MET A 241 -6.14 -3.80 13.08
C MET A 241 -7.64 -3.59 12.85
N ARG A 242 -8.06 -3.43 11.59
CA ARG A 242 -9.47 -3.29 11.20
C ARG A 242 -10.28 -4.56 11.50
N ALA A 243 -9.70 -5.74 11.26
CA ALA A 243 -10.32 -7.02 11.59
C ALA A 243 -10.53 -7.17 13.11
N LEU A 244 -9.52 -6.81 13.92
CA LEU A 244 -9.65 -6.80 15.39
C LEU A 244 -10.71 -5.80 15.87
N ALA A 245 -10.73 -4.59 15.30
CA ALA A 245 -11.78 -3.62 15.63
C ALA A 245 -13.17 -4.20 15.35
N LYS A 246 -13.33 -4.92 14.23
CA LYS A 246 -14.60 -5.56 13.86
C LYS A 246 -15.03 -6.61 14.90
N THR A 247 -14.12 -7.43 15.43
CA THR A 247 -14.48 -8.43 16.47
C THR A 247 -14.90 -7.79 17.79
N LYS A 248 -14.50 -6.54 18.04
CA LYS A 248 -14.86 -5.75 19.23
C LYS A 248 -16.11 -4.88 19.04
N GLY A 249 -16.89 -5.09 17.97
CA GLY A 249 -18.05 -4.24 17.66
C GLY A 249 -17.67 -2.80 17.29
N MET A 250 -16.41 -2.58 16.91
CA MET A 250 -15.86 -1.29 16.49
C MET A 250 -15.66 -1.24 14.97
N SER A 251 -15.25 -0.08 14.46
CA SER A 251 -14.82 0.12 13.07
C SER A 251 -13.67 1.10 13.07
N LEU A 252 -12.53 0.70 12.51
CA LEU A 252 -11.38 1.57 12.28
C LEU A 252 -11.32 1.93 10.79
N SER A 253 -11.26 3.21 10.47
CA SER A 253 -10.92 3.74 9.15
C SER A 253 -9.78 4.75 9.27
N GLU A 254 -9.35 5.29 8.15
CA GLU A 254 -8.46 6.45 8.04
C GLU A 254 -9.05 7.70 8.72
N HIS A 255 -10.38 7.84 8.75
CA HIS A 255 -11.03 8.99 9.38
C HIS A 255 -11.13 8.85 10.90
N ALA A 256 -11.54 7.68 11.39
CA ALA A 256 -11.88 7.54 12.80
C ALA A 256 -11.89 6.09 13.30
N LEU A 257 -11.79 5.94 14.62
CA LEU A 257 -12.23 4.77 15.35
C LEU A 257 -13.65 5.00 15.86
N SER A 258 -14.58 4.12 15.51
CA SER A 258 -15.98 4.16 15.98
C SER A 258 -16.32 2.93 16.82
N ALA A 259 -17.11 3.11 17.88
CA ALA A 259 -17.65 2.04 18.71
C ALA A 259 -19.18 1.88 18.55
N ALA A 260 -19.73 0.80 19.10
CA ALA A 260 -21.16 0.45 18.98
C ALA A 260 -21.62 0.38 17.52
N VAL A 261 -20.77 -0.17 16.65
CA VAL A 261 -21.03 -0.28 15.21
C VAL A 261 -21.92 -1.49 14.95
N VAL A 262 -23.11 -1.26 14.41
CA VAL A 262 -24.08 -2.32 14.11
C VAL A 262 -23.77 -2.96 12.77
N ARG A 263 -23.78 -4.30 12.72
CA ARG A 263 -23.56 -5.10 11.52
C ARG A 263 -24.64 -6.14 11.33
N ASN A 264 -24.96 -6.45 10.08
CA ASN A 264 -25.84 -7.57 9.75
C ASN A 264 -25.11 -8.92 9.88
N SER A 265 -25.82 -10.02 9.62
CA SER A 265 -25.27 -11.38 9.72
C SER A 265 -24.14 -11.67 8.74
N GLN A 266 -24.05 -10.93 7.62
CA GLN A 266 -22.95 -10.98 6.66
C GLN A 266 -21.74 -10.12 7.09
N GLY A 267 -21.83 -9.46 8.25
CA GLY A 267 -20.77 -8.61 8.80
C GLY A 267 -20.60 -7.28 8.06
N VAL A 268 -21.60 -6.85 7.29
CA VAL A 268 -21.66 -5.54 6.63
C VAL A 268 -22.14 -4.50 7.63
N LYS A 269 -21.52 -3.32 7.63
CA LYS A 269 -21.86 -2.19 8.51
C LYS A 269 -23.20 -1.61 8.09
N VAL A 270 -24.18 -1.65 8.99
CA VAL A 270 -25.54 -1.08 8.78
C VAL A 270 -25.84 0.08 9.74
N GLY A 271 -25.07 0.23 10.82
CA GLY A 271 -25.14 1.37 11.73
C GLY A 271 -23.76 1.92 12.03
N SER A 272 -23.60 3.25 11.93
CA SER A 272 -22.31 3.93 12.02
C SER A 272 -21.63 3.86 13.38
N GLY A 273 -22.43 3.71 14.44
CA GLY A 273 -21.98 3.80 15.81
C GLY A 273 -21.59 5.23 16.18
N ARG A 274 -20.76 5.37 17.21
CA ARG A 274 -20.25 6.65 17.70
C ARG A 274 -18.74 6.74 17.52
N VAL A 275 -18.26 7.85 16.95
CA VAL A 275 -16.84 8.15 16.84
C VAL A 275 -16.23 8.32 18.24
N LEU A 276 -15.05 7.73 18.46
CA LEU A 276 -14.29 7.86 19.69
C LEU A 276 -13.18 8.92 19.54
N PRO A 277 -12.92 9.73 20.58
CA PRO A 277 -11.81 10.67 20.56
C PRO A 277 -10.47 9.92 20.54
N THR A 278 -9.66 10.21 19.53
CA THR A 278 -8.34 9.58 19.31
C THR A 278 -7.30 10.65 18.98
N PRO A 279 -6.85 11.47 19.95
CA PRO A 279 -5.92 12.56 19.68
C PRO A 279 -4.52 12.06 19.28
N THR A 280 -4.16 10.82 19.65
CA THR A 280 -2.86 10.22 19.31
C THR A 280 -3.01 8.80 18.76
N GLU A 281 -2.01 8.31 18.03
CA GLU A 281 -1.99 6.90 17.62
C GLU A 281 -2.11 5.96 18.83
N LYS A 282 -1.46 6.29 19.96
CA LYS A 282 -1.49 5.48 21.20
C LYS A 282 -2.91 5.29 21.73
N ASP A 283 -3.79 6.28 21.58
CA ASP A 283 -5.20 6.16 21.96
C ASP A 283 -5.94 5.12 21.12
N VAL A 284 -5.64 5.02 19.82
CA VAL A 284 -6.23 3.99 18.96
C VAL A 284 -5.86 2.59 19.45
N PHE A 285 -4.59 2.35 19.79
CA PHE A 285 -4.14 1.07 20.33
C PHE A 285 -4.78 0.77 21.69
N ARG A 286 -4.80 1.75 22.60
CA ARG A 286 -5.42 1.63 23.92
C ARG A 286 -6.90 1.26 23.83
N LEU A 287 -7.67 1.94 22.98
CA LEU A 287 -9.10 1.68 22.79
C LEU A 287 -9.38 0.31 22.14
N LEU A 288 -8.45 -0.20 21.34
CA LEU A 288 -8.50 -1.57 20.81
C LEU A 288 -8.00 -2.62 21.82
N GLY A 289 -7.44 -2.22 22.95
CA GLY A 289 -6.85 -3.12 23.95
C GLY A 289 -5.58 -3.80 23.44
N LEU A 290 -4.74 -3.06 22.71
CA LEU A 290 -3.46 -3.52 22.21
C LEU A 290 -2.30 -2.74 22.86
N PRO A 291 -1.13 -3.37 23.08
CA PRO A 291 0.09 -2.63 23.34
C PRO A 291 0.46 -1.77 22.13
N TYR A 292 0.96 -0.57 22.38
CA TYR A 292 1.42 0.30 21.30
C TYR A 292 2.60 -0.34 20.57
N ARG A 293 2.65 -0.14 19.25
CA ARG A 293 3.75 -0.57 18.40
C ARG A 293 4.29 0.62 17.65
N GLU A 294 5.60 0.81 17.71
CA GLU A 294 6.29 1.83 16.95
C GLU A 294 6.15 1.56 15.44
N PRO A 295 6.21 2.58 14.57
CA PRO A 295 6.06 2.41 13.12
C PRO A 295 6.94 1.29 12.51
N ALA A 296 8.19 1.15 12.98
CA ALA A 296 9.11 0.11 12.50
C ALA A 296 8.64 -1.33 12.78
N GLU A 297 7.80 -1.52 13.80
CA GLU A 297 7.24 -2.81 14.18
C GLU A 297 5.94 -3.16 13.41
N ARG A 298 5.46 -2.24 12.57
CA ARG A 298 4.19 -2.41 11.81
C ARG A 298 4.41 -2.95 10.40
N ASP A 299 5.61 -3.46 10.11
CA ASP A 299 5.94 -4.03 8.82
C ASP A 299 5.61 -5.54 8.81
N TRP A 300 4.39 -5.83 8.37
CA TRP A 300 3.80 -7.17 8.22
C TRP A 300 3.35 -7.39 6.78
#